data_AF-A0A9E1N7Y2-F1
#
_entry.id   AF-A0A9E1N7Y2-F1
#
_cell.length_a   1.000
_cell.length_b   1.000
_cell.length_c   1.000
_cell.angle_alpha   90.00
_cell.angle_beta   90.00
_cell.angle_gamma   90.00
#
_symmetry.space_group_name_H-M   'P 1'
#
loop_
_entity.id
_entity.type
_entity.pdbx_description
1 polymer ?
#
loop_
_entity_poly.entity_id
_entity_poly.type
_entity_poly.pdbx_seq_one_letter_code
_entity_poly.pdbx_strand_id
1 'polypeptide(L)'
;GAYDPDNAARGVNTLIKSLADNGIAPNSNVYAELGSTWRILMRDPTAAAHTLGKLMKYVGRERLLWGTDSIWYGSPQDQIQAFRAFEISEQLREQHGYPALDAAQKAKVFGLNGAAVYGIESGAVRRKAGLDPAGRLKAAYLENPEPSHLTYGPRTDYEFDLLQDARNGWPD
;
A
#
# COMPACT_ATOMS: atom_id res chain seq x y z
N GLY A 1 -6.03 -0.79 17.67
CA GLY A 1 -7.46 -0.88 17.99
C GLY A 1 -8.29 0.10 17.19
N ALA A 2 -9.60 0.11 17.46
CA ALA A 2 -10.59 1.01 16.85
C ALA A 2 -10.27 2.49 17.09
N TYR A 3 -10.96 3.37 16.34
CA TYR A 3 -10.84 4.81 16.58
C TYR A 3 -11.60 5.16 17.86
N ASP A 4 -10.94 5.90 18.74
CA ASP A 4 -11.47 6.42 19.99
C ASP A 4 -11.19 7.94 19.99
N PRO A 5 -12.23 8.80 19.95
CA PRO A 5 -12.05 10.25 19.90
C PRO A 5 -11.41 10.82 21.17
N ASP A 6 -11.56 10.16 22.32
CA ASP A 6 -10.99 10.59 23.59
C ASP A 6 -9.50 10.24 23.68
N ASN A 7 -9.05 9.26 22.89
CA ASN A 7 -7.67 8.75 22.86
C ASN A 7 -7.06 8.81 21.44
N ALA A 8 -7.19 9.97 20.79
CA ALA A 8 -6.82 10.17 19.39
C ALA A 8 -5.46 10.88 19.16
N ALA A 9 -4.55 10.92 20.14
CA ALA A 9 -3.32 11.71 20.05
C ALA A 9 -2.17 11.05 19.25
N ARG A 10 -2.34 9.86 18.68
CA ARG A 10 -1.27 9.12 17.99
C ARG A 10 -1.68 8.52 16.65
N GLY A 11 -0.73 8.54 15.71
CA GLY A 11 -0.82 7.85 14.42
C GLY A 11 -2.05 8.26 13.60
N VAL A 12 -2.67 7.28 12.93
CA VAL A 12 -3.88 7.53 12.12
C VAL A 12 -5.08 8.05 12.92
N ASN A 13 -5.13 7.87 14.25
CA ASN A 13 -6.21 8.46 15.04
C ASN A 13 -6.13 9.99 15.06
N THR A 14 -4.92 10.56 15.09
CA THR A 14 -4.73 12.02 15.07
C THR A 14 -5.25 12.62 13.77
N LEU A 15 -4.98 11.95 12.64
CA LEU A 15 -5.52 12.33 11.33
C LEU A 15 -7.05 12.32 11.36
N ILE A 16 -7.66 11.22 11.79
CA ILE A 16 -9.13 11.06 11.83
C ILE A 16 -9.77 12.13 12.70
N LYS A 17 -9.20 12.40 13.88
CA LYS A 17 -9.68 13.47 14.76
C LYS A 17 -9.60 14.83 14.10
N SER A 18 -8.47 15.14 13.45
CA SER A 18 -8.32 16.41 12.71
C SER A 18 -9.38 16.57 11.62
N LEU A 19 -9.70 15.51 10.86
CA LEU A 19 -10.76 15.56 9.85
C LEU A 19 -12.13 15.83 10.49
N ALA A 20 -12.47 15.10 11.56
CA ALA A 20 -13.74 15.25 12.26
C ALA A 20 -13.90 16.65 12.87
N ASP A 21 -12.88 17.15 13.57
CA ASP A 21 -12.88 18.47 14.21
C ASP A 21 -13.02 19.61 13.19
N ASN A 22 -12.59 19.38 11.93
CA ASN A 22 -12.69 20.36 10.84
C ASN A 22 -13.86 20.09 9.87
N GLY A 23 -14.77 19.16 10.20
CA GLY A 23 -15.94 18.86 9.37
C GLY A 23 -15.60 18.30 7.97
N ILE A 24 -14.41 17.71 7.81
CA ILE A 24 -13.99 17.11 6.54
C ILE A 24 -14.60 15.72 6.42
N ALA A 25 -15.59 15.57 5.53
CA ALA A 25 -16.24 14.30 5.28
C ALA A 25 -15.30 13.28 4.58
N PRO A 26 -15.55 11.95 4.75
CA PRO A 26 -14.87 10.94 3.96
C PRO A 26 -15.03 11.17 2.45
N ASN A 27 -14.03 10.81 1.66
CA ASN A 27 -13.97 11.06 0.21
C ASN A 27 -13.97 12.55 -0.19
N SER A 28 -13.64 13.46 0.73
CA SER A 28 -13.50 14.89 0.44
C SER A 28 -12.13 15.22 -0.18
N ASN A 29 -11.38 16.17 0.36
CA ASN A 29 -10.16 16.73 -0.24
C ASN A 29 -8.84 16.28 0.44
N VAL A 30 -8.89 15.34 1.39
CA VAL A 30 -7.70 14.79 2.05
C VAL A 30 -7.44 13.37 1.57
N TYR A 31 -6.17 13.06 1.28
CA TYR A 31 -5.70 11.76 0.81
C TYR A 31 -4.67 11.19 1.78
N ALA A 32 -4.81 9.91 2.12
CA ALA A 32 -3.85 9.16 2.92
C ALA A 32 -3.02 8.26 2.01
N GLU A 33 -1.71 8.39 2.09
CA GLU A 33 -0.73 7.61 1.32
C GLU A 33 -0.06 6.58 2.25
N LEU A 34 0.22 5.38 1.74
CA LEU A 34 0.63 4.23 2.55
C LEU A 34 2.14 4.08 2.77
N GLY A 35 3.02 4.69 1.98
CA GLY A 35 4.48 4.69 2.06
C GLY A 35 5.11 3.62 2.96
N SER A 36 5.89 4.07 3.95
CA SER A 36 6.45 3.24 5.02
C SER A 36 5.36 2.64 5.94
N THR A 37 4.16 3.23 5.97
CA THR A 37 3.05 2.75 6.80
C THR A 37 2.70 1.31 6.47
N TRP A 38 2.53 0.95 5.20
CA TRP A 38 2.24 -0.44 4.82
C TRP A 38 3.41 -1.38 5.14
N ARG A 39 4.64 -0.97 4.80
CA ARG A 39 5.86 -1.73 5.13
C ARG A 39 5.94 -2.10 6.61
N ILE A 40 5.62 -1.15 7.49
CA ILE A 40 5.64 -1.36 8.95
C ILE A 40 4.47 -2.25 9.41
N LEU A 41 3.30 -2.13 8.80
CA LEU A 41 2.11 -2.88 9.20
C LEU A 41 2.13 -4.34 8.77
N MET A 42 2.92 -4.72 7.76
CA MET A 42 3.06 -6.12 7.32
C MET A 42 3.44 -7.09 8.44
N ARG A 43 4.10 -6.61 9.50
CA ARG A 43 4.50 -7.44 10.67
C ARG A 43 3.40 -7.66 11.71
N ASP A 44 2.31 -6.92 11.63
CA ASP A 44 1.16 -7.02 12.56
C ASP A 44 -0.15 -6.90 11.78
N PRO A 45 -0.73 -8.04 11.35
CA PRO A 45 -1.97 -8.08 10.58
C PRO A 45 -3.16 -7.43 11.29
N THR A 46 -3.20 -7.48 12.63
CA THR A 46 -4.28 -6.88 13.41
C THR A 46 -4.16 -5.35 13.40
N ALA A 47 -2.95 -4.83 13.60
CA ALA A 47 -2.69 -3.40 13.44
C ALA A 47 -2.96 -2.93 12.01
N ALA A 48 -2.61 -3.74 11.01
CA ALA A 48 -2.88 -3.47 9.60
C ALA A 48 -4.40 -3.35 9.33
N ALA A 49 -5.18 -4.30 9.85
CA ALA A 49 -6.64 -4.32 9.72
C ALA A 49 -7.27 -3.07 10.32
N HIS A 50 -6.87 -2.69 11.54
CA HIS A 50 -7.35 -1.46 12.16
C HIS A 50 -6.94 -0.21 11.40
N THR A 51 -5.69 -0.13 10.93
CA THR A 51 -5.18 1.07 10.27
C THR A 51 -5.85 1.27 8.92
N LEU A 52 -5.87 0.25 8.06
CA LEU A 52 -6.51 0.31 6.75
C LEU A 52 -8.03 0.46 6.87
N GLY A 53 -8.66 -0.28 7.79
CA GLY A 53 -10.10 -0.18 8.06
C GLY A 53 -10.52 1.22 8.49
N LYS A 54 -9.75 1.86 9.38
CA LYS A 54 -9.98 3.25 9.79
C LYS A 54 -9.77 4.24 8.65
N LEU A 55 -8.69 4.12 7.88
CA LEU A 55 -8.43 5.02 6.75
C LEU A 55 -9.57 4.94 5.73
N MET A 56 -10.00 3.74 5.35
CA MET A 56 -11.11 3.56 4.41
C MET A 56 -12.45 4.09 4.94
N LYS A 57 -12.68 3.98 6.26
CA LYS A 57 -13.93 4.44 6.89
C LYS A 57 -13.99 5.96 7.06
N TYR A 58 -12.91 6.57 7.52
CA TYR A 58 -12.91 7.98 7.96
C TYR A 58 -12.27 8.94 6.96
N VAL A 59 -11.23 8.53 6.23
CA VAL A 59 -10.65 9.33 5.14
C VAL A 59 -11.41 9.07 3.84
N GLY A 60 -11.78 7.81 3.61
CA GLY A 60 -12.62 7.38 2.51
C GLY A 60 -11.93 6.39 1.56
N ARG A 61 -12.73 5.50 0.98
CA ARG A 61 -12.28 4.45 0.06
C ARG A 61 -11.61 4.98 -1.21
N GLU A 62 -11.90 6.21 -1.60
CA GLU A 62 -11.37 6.86 -2.80
C GLU A 62 -10.20 7.81 -2.51
N ARG A 63 -9.75 7.83 -1.24
CA ARG A 63 -8.72 8.72 -0.73
C ARG A 63 -7.54 7.99 -0.13
N LEU A 64 -7.49 6.67 -0.28
CA LEU A 64 -6.35 5.85 0.11
C LEU A 64 -5.46 5.61 -1.13
N LEU A 65 -4.21 6.04 -1.06
CA LEU A 65 -3.23 5.97 -2.14
C LEU A 65 -2.14 4.95 -1.81
N TRP A 66 -1.63 4.28 -2.84
CA TRP A 66 -0.47 3.40 -2.73
C TRP A 66 0.83 4.19 -2.80
N GLY A 67 1.79 3.74 -2.01
CA GLY A 67 3.20 4.07 -2.14
C GLY A 67 4.01 3.14 -1.25
N THR A 68 5.31 3.12 -1.49
CA THR A 68 6.17 2.00 -1.10
C THR A 68 7.39 2.41 -0.31
N ASP A 69 7.76 3.69 -0.36
CA ASP A 69 9.03 4.20 0.15
C ASP A 69 10.23 3.35 -0.30
N SER A 70 10.20 2.90 -1.56
CA SER A 70 11.19 1.97 -2.13
C SER A 70 12.62 2.50 -2.16
N ILE A 71 12.81 3.81 -2.03
CA ILE A 71 14.16 4.38 -1.83
C ILE A 71 14.80 3.88 -0.53
N TRP A 72 13.99 3.59 0.50
CA TRP A 72 14.45 3.12 1.81
C TRP A 72 14.38 1.60 1.98
N TYR A 73 13.50 0.92 1.22
CA TYR A 73 13.23 -0.51 1.41
C TYR A 73 13.53 -1.38 0.19
N GLY A 74 14.06 -0.79 -0.88
CA GLY A 74 14.33 -1.48 -2.13
C GLY A 74 13.06 -1.90 -2.87
N SER A 75 13.13 -3.04 -3.57
CA SER A 75 12.05 -3.52 -4.42
C SER A 75 10.76 -3.76 -3.62
N PRO A 76 9.61 -3.18 -4.02
CA PRO A 76 8.35 -3.30 -3.28
C PRO A 76 7.59 -4.60 -3.57
N GLN A 77 8.25 -5.60 -4.16
CA GLN A 77 7.58 -6.80 -4.66
C GLN A 77 6.91 -7.61 -3.54
N ASP A 78 7.53 -7.68 -2.37
CA ASP A 78 6.98 -8.31 -1.17
C ASP A 78 5.81 -7.50 -0.59
N GLN A 79 5.91 -6.17 -0.58
CA GLN A 79 4.84 -5.26 -0.15
C GLN A 79 3.59 -5.44 -1.02
N ILE A 80 3.76 -5.51 -2.34
CA ILE A 80 2.66 -5.72 -3.31
C ILE A 80 2.01 -7.09 -3.09
N GLN A 81 2.80 -8.15 -2.90
CA GLN A 81 2.29 -9.50 -2.65
C GLN A 81 1.51 -9.56 -1.33
N ALA A 82 2.08 -9.03 -0.26
CA ALA A 82 1.43 -8.98 1.05
C ALA A 82 0.11 -8.20 0.98
N PHE A 83 0.06 -7.05 0.32
CA PHE A 83 -1.17 -6.26 0.24
C PHE A 83 -2.25 -6.95 -0.61
N ARG A 84 -1.85 -7.68 -1.66
CA ARG A 84 -2.78 -8.49 -2.46
C ARG A 84 -3.39 -9.63 -1.66
N ALA A 85 -2.59 -10.30 -0.83
CA ALA A 85 -3.04 -11.41 0.01
C ALA A 85 -3.83 -10.94 1.25
N PHE A 86 -3.53 -9.75 1.76
CA PHE A 86 -4.12 -9.24 2.99
C PHE A 86 -5.63 -8.98 2.85
N GLU A 87 -6.39 -9.36 3.88
CA GLU A 87 -7.82 -9.12 3.99
C GLU A 87 -8.16 -8.71 5.44
N ILE A 88 -9.19 -7.91 5.60
CA ILE A 88 -9.74 -7.58 6.92
C ILE A 88 -10.80 -8.65 7.23
N SER A 89 -10.58 -9.42 8.30
CA SER A 89 -11.50 -10.49 8.71
C SER A 89 -12.93 -9.99 8.89
N GLU A 90 -13.91 -10.85 8.61
CA GLU A 90 -15.33 -10.53 8.76
C GLU A 90 -15.66 -10.06 10.18
N GLN A 91 -15.11 -10.75 11.20
CA GLN A 91 -15.27 -10.36 12.60
C GLN A 91 -14.82 -8.91 12.86
N LEU A 92 -13.65 -8.49 12.38
CA LEU A 92 -13.17 -7.11 12.57
C LEU A 92 -13.99 -6.10 11.78
N ARG A 93 -14.50 -6.50 10.61
CA ARG A 93 -15.40 -5.67 9.81
C ARG A 93 -16.73 -5.43 10.52
N GLU A 94 -17.34 -6.48 11.05
CA GLU A 94 -18.60 -6.41 11.79
C GLU A 94 -18.44 -5.61 13.09
N GLN A 95 -17.42 -5.93 13.89
CA GLN A 95 -17.19 -5.31 15.19
C GLN A 95 -16.91 -3.80 15.09
N HIS A 96 -16.25 -3.33 14.02
CA HIS A 96 -15.80 -1.94 13.91
C HIS A 96 -16.40 -1.17 12.73
N GLY A 97 -17.25 -1.82 11.93
CA GLY A 97 -17.81 -1.26 10.70
C GLY A 97 -16.75 -0.92 9.67
N TYR A 98 -15.70 -1.75 9.54
CA TYR A 98 -14.66 -1.53 8.54
C TYR A 98 -15.13 -1.96 7.14
N PRO A 99 -14.89 -1.15 6.10
CA PRO A 99 -15.10 -1.57 4.72
C PRO A 99 -14.26 -2.80 4.36
N ALA A 100 -14.78 -3.63 3.45
CA ALA A 100 -14.02 -4.75 2.89
C ALA A 100 -12.83 -4.23 2.06
N LEU A 101 -11.68 -4.86 2.23
CA LEU A 101 -10.53 -4.68 1.34
C LEU A 101 -10.58 -5.73 0.20
N ASP A 102 -11.65 -5.65 -0.60
CA ASP A 102 -11.88 -6.55 -1.73
C ASP A 102 -10.95 -6.23 -2.93
N ALA A 103 -11.01 -7.05 -3.98
CA ALA A 103 -10.19 -6.88 -5.17
C ALA A 103 -10.39 -5.51 -5.86
N ALA A 104 -11.63 -4.99 -5.86
CA ALA A 104 -11.92 -3.68 -6.45
C ALA A 104 -11.31 -2.54 -5.61
N GLN A 105 -11.39 -2.65 -4.29
CA GLN A 105 -10.78 -1.70 -3.37
C GLN A 105 -9.24 -1.75 -3.44
N LYS A 106 -8.65 -2.95 -3.56
CA LYS A 106 -7.20 -3.11 -3.79
C LYS A 106 -6.78 -2.44 -5.10
N ALA A 107 -7.55 -2.60 -6.18
CA ALA A 107 -7.27 -1.93 -7.45
C ALA A 107 -7.38 -0.40 -7.34
N LYS A 108 -8.33 0.11 -6.54
CA LYS A 108 -8.43 1.53 -6.19
C LYS A 108 -7.16 2.04 -5.54
N VAL A 109 -6.71 1.37 -4.47
CA VAL A 109 -5.50 1.76 -3.73
C VAL A 109 -4.26 1.70 -4.63
N PHE A 110 -4.05 0.59 -5.35
CA PHE A 110 -2.86 0.39 -6.20
C PHE A 110 -2.70 1.41 -7.34
N GLY A 111 -3.77 2.09 -7.76
CA GLY A 111 -3.58 3.10 -8.79
C GLY A 111 -4.82 3.82 -9.29
N LEU A 112 -6.05 3.29 -9.16
CA LEU A 112 -7.21 4.02 -9.70
C LEU A 112 -7.52 5.29 -8.91
N ASN A 113 -7.30 5.29 -7.59
CA ASN A 113 -7.46 6.51 -6.78
C ASN A 113 -6.42 7.57 -7.19
N GLY A 114 -5.15 7.17 -7.38
CA GLY A 114 -4.11 8.08 -7.85
C GLY A 114 -4.36 8.59 -9.27
N ALA A 115 -4.84 7.72 -10.17
CA ALA A 115 -5.19 8.09 -11.53
C ALA A 115 -6.26 9.19 -11.56
N ALA A 116 -7.28 9.10 -10.70
CA ALA A 116 -8.31 10.12 -10.59
C ALA A 116 -7.73 11.47 -10.12
N VAL A 117 -6.81 11.48 -9.16
CA VAL A 117 -6.13 12.70 -8.67
C VAL A 117 -5.38 13.41 -9.79
N TYR A 118 -4.68 12.65 -10.64
CA TYR A 118 -3.87 13.20 -11.72
C TYR A 118 -4.63 13.37 -13.06
N GLY A 119 -5.95 13.15 -13.09
CA GLY A 119 -6.74 13.23 -14.33
C GLY A 119 -6.33 12.20 -15.39
N ILE A 120 -5.81 11.05 -14.97
CA ILE A 120 -5.31 10.00 -15.86
C ILE A 120 -6.45 9.05 -16.24
N GLU A 121 -6.74 9.01 -17.54
CA GLU A 121 -7.65 8.02 -18.12
C GLU A 121 -7.01 6.62 -18.16
N SER A 122 -7.24 5.85 -17.09
CA SER A 122 -6.62 4.53 -16.88
C SER A 122 -6.83 3.55 -18.04
N GLY A 123 -7.98 3.60 -18.72
CA GLY A 123 -8.25 2.78 -19.90
C GLY A 123 -7.37 3.13 -21.09
N ALA A 124 -7.14 4.42 -21.34
CA ALA A 124 -6.24 4.88 -22.39
C ALA A 124 -4.79 4.51 -22.09
N VAL A 125 -4.35 4.68 -20.83
CA VAL A 125 -3.00 4.29 -20.40
C VAL A 125 -2.77 2.79 -20.56
N ARG A 126 -3.72 1.95 -20.14
CA ARG A 126 -3.61 0.49 -20.29
C ARG A 126 -3.48 0.05 -21.74
N ARG A 127 -4.25 0.65 -22.67
CA ARG A 127 -4.13 0.37 -24.10
C ARG A 127 -2.74 0.73 -24.62
N LYS A 128 -2.24 1.92 -24.29
CA LYS A 128 -0.89 2.35 -24.71
C LYS A 128 0.20 1.44 -24.13
N ALA A 129 0.11 1.13 -22.83
CA ALA A 129 1.07 0.28 -22.15
C ALA A 129 1.11 -1.14 -22.72
N GLY A 130 -0.03 -1.70 -23.17
CA GLY A 130 -0.07 -3.01 -23.80
C GLY A 130 0.69 -3.10 -25.14
N LEU A 131 0.90 -1.97 -25.82
CA LEU A 131 1.57 -1.91 -27.12
C LEU A 131 3.05 -1.57 -27.02
N ASP A 132 3.52 -1.09 -25.87
CA ASP A 132 4.92 -0.71 -25.68
C ASP A 132 5.82 -1.96 -25.48
N PRO A 133 7.16 -1.80 -25.48
CA PRO A 133 8.06 -2.93 -25.24
C PRO A 133 7.81 -3.67 -23.92
N ALA A 134 7.49 -2.97 -22.83
CA ALA A 134 7.22 -3.59 -21.53
C ALA A 134 5.88 -4.36 -21.55
N GLY A 135 4.86 -3.84 -22.22
CA GLY A 135 3.59 -4.53 -22.46
C GLY A 135 3.77 -5.80 -23.26
N ARG A 136 4.59 -5.77 -24.32
CA ARG A 136 4.91 -6.96 -25.12
C ARG A 136 5.69 -8.00 -24.32
N LEU A 137 6.70 -7.58 -23.56
CA LEU A 137 7.44 -8.45 -22.65
C LEU A 137 6.51 -9.10 -21.62
N LYS A 138 5.60 -8.32 -21.04
CA LYS A 138 4.59 -8.83 -20.11
C LYS A 138 3.66 -9.83 -20.79
N ALA A 139 3.18 -9.55 -21.99
CA ALA A 139 2.30 -10.45 -22.72
C ALA A 139 2.99 -11.79 -23.01
N ALA A 140 4.24 -11.76 -23.50
CA ALA A 140 5.05 -12.96 -23.71
C ALA A 140 5.30 -13.74 -22.40
N TYR A 141 5.59 -13.05 -21.30
CA TYR A 141 5.76 -13.69 -19.98
C TYR A 141 4.48 -14.41 -19.51
N LEU A 142 3.30 -13.87 -19.81
CA LEU A 142 2.03 -14.48 -19.41
C LEU A 142 1.71 -15.77 -20.18
N GLU A 143 2.36 -16.04 -21.31
CA GLU A 143 2.20 -17.30 -22.06
C GLU A 143 2.83 -18.49 -21.33
N ASN A 144 3.94 -18.28 -20.62
CA ASN A 144 4.57 -19.26 -19.73
C ASN A 144 5.14 -18.56 -18.48
N PRO A 145 4.31 -18.33 -17.45
CA PRO A 145 4.73 -17.57 -16.27
C PRO A 145 5.69 -18.39 -15.39
N GLU A 146 6.92 -17.91 -15.21
CA GLU A 146 7.90 -18.47 -14.29
C GLU A 146 8.31 -17.44 -13.22
N PRO A 147 7.48 -17.20 -12.19
CA PRO A 147 7.77 -16.21 -11.18
C PRO A 147 8.90 -16.68 -10.26
N SER A 148 9.98 -15.91 -10.16
CA SER A 148 11.13 -16.27 -9.31
C SER A 148 10.91 -15.98 -7.81
N HIS A 149 9.96 -15.09 -7.47
CA HIS A 149 9.72 -14.56 -6.12
C HIS A 149 11.00 -14.10 -5.38
N LEU A 150 12.07 -13.79 -6.12
CA LEU A 150 13.36 -13.44 -5.54
C LEU A 150 13.29 -12.07 -4.86
N THR A 151 13.59 -12.05 -3.57
CA THR A 151 13.93 -10.82 -2.85
C THR A 151 15.40 -10.51 -3.10
N TYR A 152 15.68 -9.31 -3.62
CA TYR A 152 17.05 -8.83 -3.86
C TYR A 152 17.65 -8.24 -2.58
N GLY A 153 18.94 -8.48 -2.35
CA GLY A 153 19.66 -8.04 -1.16
C GLY A 153 20.35 -9.19 -0.44
N PRO A 154 21.17 -8.90 0.58
CA PRO A 154 21.84 -9.93 1.37
C PRO A 154 20.82 -10.72 2.18
N ARG A 155 20.88 -12.04 2.07
CA ARG A 155 19.99 -13.01 2.70
C ARG A 155 20.58 -13.64 3.95
N THR A 156 21.87 -13.43 4.17
CA THR A 156 22.62 -13.89 5.34
C THR A 156 23.48 -12.76 5.87
N ASP A 157 23.87 -12.84 7.13
CA ASP A 157 24.79 -11.88 7.75
C ASP A 157 26.12 -11.82 6.98
N TYR A 158 26.59 -12.97 6.46
CA TYR A 158 27.77 -13.02 5.60
C TYR A 158 27.59 -12.28 4.27
N GLU A 159 26.43 -12.45 3.60
CA GLU A 159 26.12 -11.68 2.39
C GLU A 159 26.01 -10.17 2.70
N PHE A 160 25.56 -9.81 3.90
CA PHE A 160 25.46 -8.42 4.35
C PHE A 160 26.84 -7.82 4.62
N ASP A 161 27.72 -8.54 5.30
CA ASP A 161 29.10 -8.13 5.55
C ASP A 161 29.87 -7.95 4.23
N LEU A 162 29.72 -8.88 3.28
CA LEU A 162 30.29 -8.73 1.94
C LEU A 162 29.79 -7.48 1.20
N LEU A 163 28.50 -7.15 1.35
CA LEU A 163 27.92 -5.96 0.74
C LEU A 163 28.47 -4.68 1.39
N GLN A 164 28.64 -4.68 2.71
CA GLN A 164 29.23 -3.56 3.48
C GLN A 164 30.69 -3.34 3.08
N ASP A 165 31.47 -4.43 2.98
CA ASP A 165 32.87 -4.41 2.56
C ASP A 165 33.02 -3.88 1.11
N ALA A 166 32.17 -4.36 0.20
CA ALA A 166 32.16 -3.90 -1.20
C ALA A 166 31.79 -2.40 -1.33
N ARG A 167 31.08 -1.85 -0.36
CA ARG A 167 30.65 -0.44 -0.33
C ARG A 167 31.62 0.47 0.41
N ASN A 168 32.66 -0.06 1.03
CA ASN A 168 33.70 0.71 1.71
C ASN A 168 33.11 1.72 2.74
N GLY A 169 32.02 1.34 3.42
CA GLY A 169 31.38 2.16 4.46
C GLY A 169 30.47 3.29 3.96
N TRP A 170 30.12 3.36 2.67
CA TRP A 170 29.11 4.30 2.18
C TRP A 170 27.70 3.84 2.58
N PRO A 171 26.88 4.71 3.22
CA PRO A 171 25.50 4.38 3.55
C PRO A 171 24.64 4.26 2.28
N ASP A 172 23.49 3.60 2.41
CA ASP A 172 22.44 3.49 1.36
C ASP A 172 21.99 4.85 0.80
#